data_AF-A0A1V6HCK8-F1
#
_entry.id   AF-A0A1V6HCK8-F1
#
_cell.length_a   1.000
_cell.length_b   1.000
_cell.length_c   1.000
_cell.angle_alpha   90.00
_cell.angle_beta   90.00
_cell.angle_gamma   90.00
#
_symmetry.space_group_name_H-M   'P 1'
#
loop_
_entity.id
_entity.type
_entity.pdbx_description
1 polymer ?
#
loop_
_entity_poly.entity_id
_entity_poly.type
_entity_poly.pdbx_seq_one_letter_code
_entity_poly.pdbx_strand_id
1 'polypeptide(L)'
;MKTIFIIILVFFSINSFGQEWKNVKGKPKDLKESFEYLDKMFDDTTKYTYMTLPSDVVFGKLYSFGLGMWIRNNWGLWGNSDLKKYFIENGINHPDIISGIILSEYYNYLNHIPYELKREVDSSLLQMTNKELVEKMESDMTKSNELLKYYPIDDTIVVYVTVTKKKFLKTEKESVRAIAKVIKHENSELIVELLKIPIKKKQSTNYEAGQKINVDPYWCELIPPKNWKWN
;
A
#
# COMPACT_ATOMS: atom_id res chain seq x y z
N MET A 1 28.52 39.52 26.83
CA MET A 1 28.09 38.10 26.69
C MET A 1 27.06 38.04 25.57
N LYS A 2 27.42 37.51 24.40
CA LYS A 2 26.51 37.39 23.25
C LYS A 2 26.00 35.96 23.21
N THR A 3 24.73 35.77 23.55
CA THR A 3 24.04 34.47 23.51
C THR A 3 23.88 34.06 22.05
N ILE A 4 24.59 33.01 21.63
CA ILE A 4 24.44 32.41 20.30
C ILE A 4 23.20 31.51 20.35
N PHE A 5 22.12 31.93 19.68
CA PHE A 5 21.00 31.06 19.37
C PHE A 5 21.43 30.11 18.25
N ILE A 6 21.81 28.88 18.61
CA ILE A 6 21.96 27.79 17.64
C ILE A 6 20.54 27.30 17.34
N ILE A 7 19.96 27.79 16.25
CA ILE A 7 18.78 27.18 15.64
C ILE A 7 19.24 25.85 15.04
N ILE A 8 19.10 24.77 15.82
CA ILE A 8 19.24 23.42 15.30
C ILE A 8 17.99 23.17 14.43
N LEU A 9 18.11 23.49 13.15
CA LEU A 9 17.22 22.98 12.09
C LEU A 9 17.45 21.47 12.02
N VAL A 10 16.78 20.71 12.89
CA VAL A 10 16.63 19.27 12.72
C VAL A 10 15.74 19.10 11.50
N PHE A 11 16.36 18.93 10.33
CA PHE A 11 15.73 18.23 9.23
C PHE A 11 15.40 16.83 9.74
N PHE A 12 14.20 16.67 10.30
CA PHE A 12 13.53 15.39 10.30
C PHE A 12 13.39 15.03 8.82
N SER A 13 14.38 14.32 8.29
CA SER A 13 14.19 13.57 7.08
C SER A 13 13.04 12.64 7.40
N ILE A 14 11.86 13.00 6.89
CA ILE A 14 10.73 12.11 6.77
C ILE A 14 11.30 10.92 6.00
N ASN A 15 11.70 9.88 6.73
CA ASN A 15 12.05 8.62 6.13
C ASN A 15 10.77 8.17 5.46
N SER A 16 10.66 8.46 4.17
CA SER A 16 9.62 7.91 3.33
C SER A 16 9.75 6.41 3.54
N PHE A 17 8.72 5.80 4.15
CA PHE A 17 8.59 4.36 4.25
C PHE A 17 8.41 3.82 2.82
N GLY A 18 9.49 3.84 2.04
CA GLY A 18 9.52 3.42 0.66
C GLY A 18 9.61 1.91 0.65
N GLN A 19 8.47 1.24 0.49
CA GLN A 19 8.52 -0.12 -0.05
C GLN A 19 9.19 -0.04 -1.43
N GLU A 20 10.20 -0.87 -1.66
CA GLU A 20 10.81 -1.02 -2.97
C GLU A 20 9.82 -1.78 -3.87
N TRP A 21 9.05 -1.05 -4.68
CA TRP A 21 8.23 -1.67 -5.71
C TRP A 21 9.13 -2.27 -6.80
N LYS A 22 8.73 -3.42 -7.36
CA LYS A 22 9.45 -4.00 -8.50
C LYS A 22 9.53 -2.97 -9.62
N ASN A 23 10.75 -2.64 -10.03
CA ASN A 23 10.98 -1.70 -11.12
C ASN A 23 10.71 -2.40 -12.46
N VAL A 24 9.48 -2.29 -12.95
CA VAL A 24 9.08 -2.77 -14.27
C VAL A 24 9.53 -1.75 -15.30
N LYS A 25 10.37 -2.18 -16.25
CA LYS A 25 10.90 -1.29 -17.30
C LYS A 25 9.77 -0.78 -18.19
N GLY A 26 9.73 0.54 -18.38
CA GLY A 26 8.73 1.21 -19.22
C GLY A 26 7.69 1.94 -18.39
N LYS A 27 6.66 2.44 -19.06
CA LYS A 27 5.48 3.05 -18.45
C LYS A 27 4.28 2.74 -19.35
N PRO A 28 3.07 2.57 -18.77
CA PRO A 28 1.89 2.26 -19.56
C PRO A 28 1.49 3.47 -20.42
N LYS A 29 0.71 3.22 -21.47
CA LYS A 29 0.19 4.26 -22.39
C LYS A 29 -1.27 4.58 -22.14
N ASP A 30 -2.01 3.66 -21.52
CA ASP A 30 -3.42 3.82 -21.19
C ASP A 30 -3.77 3.09 -19.88
N LEU A 31 -5.05 3.17 -19.48
CA LEU A 31 -5.55 2.54 -18.26
C LEU A 31 -5.38 1.01 -18.28
N LYS A 32 -5.63 0.35 -19.41
CA LYS A 32 -5.56 -1.11 -19.49
C LYS A 32 -4.11 -1.60 -19.39
N GLU A 33 -3.19 -0.95 -20.10
CA GLU A 33 -1.76 -1.27 -19.99
C GLU A 33 -1.27 -1.02 -18.56
N SER A 34 -1.84 -0.05 -17.83
CA SER A 34 -1.47 0.16 -16.43
C SER A 34 -1.71 -1.07 -15.54
N PHE A 35 -2.76 -1.84 -15.82
CA PHE A 35 -3.06 -3.08 -15.09
C PHE A 35 -1.99 -4.16 -15.36
N GLU A 36 -1.53 -4.29 -16.61
CA GLU A 36 -0.46 -5.23 -16.96
C GLU A 36 0.87 -4.90 -16.25
N TYR A 37 1.13 -3.63 -15.99
CA TYR A 37 2.30 -3.22 -15.20
C TYR A 37 2.09 -3.56 -13.72
N LEU A 38 0.93 -3.25 -13.14
CA LEU A 38 0.60 -3.60 -11.76
C LEU A 38 0.64 -5.12 -11.54
N ASP A 39 0.21 -5.90 -12.53
CA ASP A 39 0.27 -7.37 -12.50
C ASP A 39 1.68 -7.91 -12.41
N LYS A 40 2.65 -7.23 -13.01
CA LYS A 40 4.08 -7.57 -12.93
C LYS A 40 4.71 -7.09 -11.62
N MET A 41 4.16 -6.02 -11.03
CA MET A 41 4.63 -5.45 -9.78
C MET A 41 4.20 -6.28 -8.57
N PHE A 42 2.93 -6.68 -8.51
CA PHE A 42 2.36 -7.41 -7.38
C PHE A 42 2.57 -8.92 -7.50
N ASP A 43 2.80 -9.56 -6.35
CA ASP A 43 2.78 -11.01 -6.25
C ASP A 43 1.39 -11.54 -5.88
N ASP A 44 1.26 -12.86 -5.93
CA ASP A 44 0.02 -13.58 -5.70
C ASP A 44 -0.61 -13.26 -4.34
N THR A 45 0.21 -13.12 -3.29
CA THR A 45 -0.26 -12.74 -1.94
C THR A 45 -0.88 -11.35 -1.93
N THR A 46 -0.24 -10.37 -2.55
CA THR A 46 -0.79 -9.01 -2.63
C THR A 46 -2.06 -8.98 -3.49
N LYS A 47 -2.08 -9.66 -4.65
CA LYS A 47 -3.28 -9.75 -5.50
C LYS A 47 -4.44 -10.45 -4.79
N TYR A 48 -4.19 -11.58 -4.13
CA TYR A 48 -5.19 -12.30 -3.36
C TYR A 48 -5.78 -11.46 -2.23
N THR A 49 -4.93 -10.72 -1.52
CA THR A 49 -5.36 -9.77 -0.50
C THR A 49 -6.31 -8.72 -1.07
N TYR A 50 -5.97 -8.15 -2.23
CA TYR A 50 -6.78 -7.12 -2.87
C TYR A 50 -8.09 -7.64 -3.47
N MET A 51 -8.17 -8.91 -3.83
CA MET A 51 -9.43 -9.54 -4.25
C MET A 51 -10.33 -9.93 -3.08
N THR A 52 -9.77 -10.09 -1.89
CA THR A 52 -10.52 -10.62 -0.74
C THR A 52 -11.02 -9.54 0.20
N LEU A 53 -10.24 -8.46 0.38
CA LEU A 53 -10.60 -7.38 1.30
C LEU A 53 -11.54 -6.35 0.65
N PRO A 54 -12.32 -5.61 1.45
CA PRO A 54 -13.16 -4.51 0.97
C PRO A 54 -12.37 -3.45 0.17
N SER A 55 -13.01 -2.86 -0.84
CA SER A 55 -12.38 -1.93 -1.78
C SER A 55 -11.77 -0.70 -1.11
N ASP A 56 -12.43 -0.16 -0.10
CA ASP A 56 -11.98 0.98 0.69
C ASP A 56 -10.70 0.66 1.48
N VAL A 57 -10.60 -0.56 2.04
CA VAL A 57 -9.40 -1.05 2.74
C VAL A 57 -8.25 -1.20 1.76
N VAL A 58 -8.51 -1.78 0.59
CA VAL A 58 -7.50 -1.96 -0.46
C VAL A 58 -7.00 -0.62 -0.98
N PHE A 59 -7.92 0.30 -1.25
CA PHE A 59 -7.59 1.66 -1.67
C PHE A 59 -6.71 2.34 -0.62
N GLY A 60 -7.13 2.31 0.64
CA GLY A 60 -6.37 2.86 1.75
C GLY A 60 -4.98 2.22 1.87
N LYS A 61 -4.84 0.88 1.76
CA LYS A 61 -3.53 0.19 1.72
C LYS A 61 -2.65 0.71 0.57
N LEU A 62 -3.16 0.70 -0.66
CA LEU A 62 -2.41 1.13 -1.86
C LEU A 62 -1.91 2.57 -1.75
N TYR A 63 -2.73 3.45 -1.17
CA TYR A 63 -2.37 4.84 -0.94
C TYR A 63 -1.41 5.04 0.23
N SER A 64 -1.65 4.38 1.37
CA SER A 64 -0.81 4.48 2.56
C SER A 64 0.61 3.94 2.33
N PHE A 65 0.79 2.98 1.43
CA PHE A 65 2.12 2.49 1.04
C PHE A 65 2.83 3.38 0.01
N GLY A 66 2.24 4.53 -0.34
CA GLY A 66 2.83 5.49 -1.27
C GLY A 66 2.86 5.02 -2.72
N LEU A 67 2.10 3.98 -3.09
CA LEU A 67 2.09 3.49 -4.46
C LEU A 67 1.48 4.52 -5.43
N GLY A 68 0.40 5.20 -5.04
CA GLY A 68 -0.15 6.29 -5.85
C GLY A 68 0.90 7.39 -6.12
N MET A 69 1.75 7.68 -5.12
CA MET A 69 2.87 8.61 -5.26
C MET A 69 3.96 8.08 -6.18
N TRP A 70 4.29 6.80 -6.03
CA TRP A 70 5.22 6.14 -6.91
C TRP A 70 4.73 6.15 -8.37
N ILE A 71 3.45 5.82 -8.63
CA ILE A 71 2.83 5.79 -9.96
C ILE A 71 2.97 7.15 -10.64
N ARG A 72 2.53 8.24 -10.00
CA ARG A 72 2.56 9.56 -10.65
C ARG A 72 3.97 10.07 -10.93
N ASN A 73 4.94 9.71 -10.08
CA ASN A 73 6.34 10.11 -10.24
C ASN A 73 7.08 9.25 -11.28
N ASN A 74 6.79 7.95 -11.37
CA ASN A 74 7.53 7.02 -12.24
C ASN A 74 6.89 6.83 -13.61
N TRP A 75 5.57 6.91 -13.72
CA TRP A 75 4.87 6.81 -15.02
C TRP A 75 4.71 8.17 -15.71
N GLY A 76 5.28 9.23 -15.15
CA GLY A 76 5.38 10.53 -15.80
C GLY A 76 4.05 11.26 -15.92
N LEU A 77 3.21 11.20 -14.88
CA LEU A 77 1.91 11.88 -14.87
C LEU A 77 2.02 13.40 -14.70
N TRP A 78 3.14 13.88 -14.15
CA TRP A 78 3.48 15.31 -14.05
C TRP A 78 3.98 15.92 -15.37
N GLY A 79 4.33 15.09 -16.36
CA GLY A 79 4.86 15.52 -17.64
C GLY A 79 3.98 15.09 -18.82
N ASN A 80 4.56 14.97 -20.00
CA ASN A 80 3.85 14.63 -21.24
C ASN A 80 3.99 13.13 -21.59
N SER A 81 3.57 12.24 -20.68
CA SER A 81 3.52 10.79 -20.96
C SER A 81 2.29 10.43 -21.79
N ASP A 82 2.34 9.32 -22.52
CA ASP A 82 1.17 8.83 -23.28
C ASP A 82 0.02 8.46 -22.34
N LEU A 83 0.31 7.86 -21.18
CA LEU A 83 -0.67 7.67 -20.10
C LEU A 83 -1.36 8.98 -19.72
N LYS A 84 -0.57 10.04 -19.51
CA LYS A 84 -1.13 11.34 -19.16
C LYS A 84 -2.00 11.90 -20.28
N LYS A 85 -1.57 11.79 -21.55
CA LYS A 85 -2.39 12.20 -22.70
C LYS A 85 -3.70 11.43 -22.77
N TYR A 86 -3.66 10.10 -22.61
CA TYR A 86 -4.86 9.26 -22.55
C TYR A 86 -5.87 9.77 -21.51
N PHE A 87 -5.41 10.07 -20.29
CA PHE A 87 -6.31 10.61 -19.25
C PHE A 87 -6.80 12.04 -19.57
N ILE A 88 -5.95 12.91 -20.13
CA ILE A 88 -6.35 14.27 -20.57
C ILE A 88 -7.43 14.20 -21.66
N GLU A 89 -7.27 13.34 -22.66
CA GLU A 89 -8.23 13.13 -23.75
C GLU A 89 -9.58 12.63 -23.22
N ASN A 90 -9.58 12.01 -22.05
CA ASN A 90 -10.77 11.58 -21.33
C ASN A 90 -11.22 12.55 -20.22
N GLY A 91 -10.70 13.78 -20.20
CA GLY A 91 -11.13 14.85 -19.28
C GLY A 91 -10.51 14.82 -17.88
N ILE A 92 -9.54 13.95 -17.62
CA ILE A 92 -8.90 13.79 -16.31
C ILE A 92 -7.46 14.29 -16.39
N ASN A 93 -7.17 15.40 -15.72
CA ASN A 93 -5.84 16.02 -15.79
C ASN A 93 -4.99 15.77 -14.54
N HIS A 94 -5.55 15.82 -13.33
CA HIS A 94 -4.70 15.90 -12.14
C HIS A 94 -3.96 14.58 -11.84
N PRO A 95 -2.62 14.56 -11.69
CA PRO A 95 -1.84 13.34 -11.47
C PRO A 95 -2.27 12.51 -10.25
N ASP A 96 -2.68 13.16 -9.16
CA ASP A 96 -3.17 12.43 -7.98
C ASP A 96 -4.50 11.72 -8.27
N ILE A 97 -5.40 12.37 -9.01
CA ILE A 97 -6.68 11.78 -9.45
C ILE A 97 -6.40 10.61 -10.38
N ILE A 98 -5.52 10.79 -11.37
CA ILE A 98 -5.14 9.73 -12.31
C ILE A 98 -4.58 8.51 -11.57
N SER A 99 -3.65 8.71 -10.63
CA SER A 99 -3.10 7.60 -9.85
C SER A 99 -4.16 6.88 -9.02
N GLY A 100 -5.18 7.60 -8.55
CA GLY A 100 -6.31 7.00 -7.85
C GLY A 100 -7.24 6.18 -8.69
N ILE A 101 -7.59 6.70 -9.86
CA ILE A 101 -8.42 5.98 -10.83
C ILE A 101 -7.71 4.70 -11.24
N ILE A 102 -6.41 4.75 -11.54
CA ILE A 102 -5.62 3.54 -11.86
C ILE A 102 -5.74 2.49 -10.75
N LEU A 103 -5.56 2.88 -9.49
CA LEU A 103 -5.59 1.95 -8.35
C LEU A 103 -6.99 1.41 -8.07
N SER A 104 -8.01 2.26 -8.18
CA SER A 104 -9.42 1.90 -8.02
C SER A 104 -9.88 0.95 -9.12
N GLU A 105 -9.59 1.26 -10.39
CA GLU A 105 -9.98 0.42 -11.51
C GLU A 105 -9.14 -0.87 -11.57
N TYR A 106 -7.91 -0.87 -11.05
CA TYR A 106 -7.16 -2.11 -10.88
C TYR A 106 -7.82 -3.07 -9.87
N TYR A 107 -8.44 -2.55 -8.80
CA TYR A 107 -9.26 -3.37 -7.91
C TYR A 107 -10.45 -3.99 -8.65
N ASN A 108 -11.15 -3.21 -9.48
CA ASN A 108 -12.27 -3.73 -10.30
C ASN A 108 -11.78 -4.82 -11.26
N TYR A 109 -10.66 -4.57 -11.94
CA TYR A 109 -10.01 -5.51 -12.84
C TYR A 109 -9.66 -6.84 -12.17
N LEU A 110 -9.03 -6.79 -10.98
CA LEU A 110 -8.71 -8.00 -10.21
C LEU A 110 -9.96 -8.82 -9.85
N ASN A 111 -11.09 -8.17 -9.61
CA ASN A 111 -12.35 -8.78 -9.20
C ASN A 111 -13.30 -9.09 -10.37
N HIS A 112 -12.84 -8.98 -11.61
CA HIS A 112 -13.66 -9.15 -12.83
C HIS A 112 -14.92 -8.27 -12.85
N ILE A 113 -14.88 -7.14 -12.13
CA ILE A 113 -15.91 -6.11 -12.21
C ILE A 113 -15.60 -5.29 -13.47
N PRO A 114 -16.59 -5.03 -14.34
CA PRO A 114 -16.38 -4.16 -15.48
C PRO A 114 -15.75 -2.83 -15.04
N TYR A 115 -14.53 -2.59 -15.49
CA TYR A 115 -13.88 -1.30 -15.29
C TYR A 115 -14.36 -0.37 -16.40
N GLU A 116 -14.81 0.81 -16.00
CA GLU A 116 -15.14 1.89 -16.91
C GLU A 116 -14.33 3.09 -16.46
N LEU A 117 -13.78 3.84 -17.42
CA LEU A 117 -13.20 5.13 -17.08
C LEU A 117 -14.35 6.07 -16.71
N LYS A 118 -14.78 6.02 -15.43
CA LYS A 118 -15.85 6.87 -14.93
C LYS A 118 -15.38 8.32 -15.03
N ARG A 119 -16.02 9.06 -15.94
CA ARG A 119 -15.81 10.51 -16.14
C ARG A 119 -16.22 11.33 -14.92
N GLU A 120 -17.11 10.78 -14.10
CA GLU A 120 -17.51 11.38 -12.84
C GLU A 120 -16.44 11.10 -11.79
N VAL A 121 -15.34 11.86 -11.86
CA VAL A 121 -14.80 12.38 -10.61
C VAL A 121 -15.98 13.15 -10.02
N ASP A 122 -16.62 12.58 -9.00
CA ASP A 122 -17.78 13.22 -8.40
C ASP A 122 -17.38 14.65 -8.04
N SER A 123 -17.92 15.60 -8.80
CA SER A 123 -17.58 17.02 -8.64
C SER A 123 -17.90 17.52 -7.23
N SER A 124 -18.70 16.77 -6.47
CA SER A 124 -18.91 16.96 -5.04
C SER A 124 -17.62 16.78 -4.24
N LEU A 125 -16.77 15.80 -4.57
CA LEU A 125 -15.49 15.55 -3.92
C LEU A 125 -14.45 16.63 -4.23
N LEU A 126 -14.56 17.31 -5.38
CA LEU A 126 -13.70 18.45 -5.73
C LEU A 126 -14.08 19.74 -4.99
N GLN A 127 -15.31 19.81 -4.46
CA GLN A 127 -15.85 20.99 -3.77
C GLN A 127 -15.68 20.92 -2.24
N MET A 128 -15.45 19.73 -1.69
CA MET A 128 -15.21 19.54 -0.26
C MET A 128 -13.82 20.05 0.13
N THR A 129 -13.70 20.62 1.32
CA THR A 129 -12.39 20.94 1.87
C THR A 129 -11.60 19.66 2.15
N ASN A 130 -10.26 19.72 2.10
CA ASN A 130 -9.40 18.56 2.39
C ASN A 130 -9.74 17.89 3.74
N LYS A 131 -10.24 18.64 4.71
CA LYS A 131 -10.63 18.13 6.03
C LYS A 131 -11.93 17.31 5.97
N GLU A 132 -12.97 17.84 5.32
CA GLU A 132 -14.26 17.16 5.19
C GLU A 132 -14.14 15.89 4.35
N LEU A 133 -13.28 15.90 3.33
CA LEU A 133 -12.95 14.71 2.55
C LEU A 133 -12.30 13.64 3.42
N VAL A 134 -11.31 14.00 4.23
CA VAL A 134 -10.62 13.05 5.11
C VAL A 134 -11.59 12.48 6.14
N GLU A 135 -12.38 13.32 6.80
CA GLU A 135 -13.37 12.87 7.79
C GLU A 135 -14.43 11.95 7.17
N LYS A 136 -14.93 12.30 5.97
CA LYS A 136 -15.87 11.46 5.23
C LYS A 136 -15.24 10.13 4.84
N MET A 137 -14.04 10.16 4.26
CA MET A 137 -13.31 8.95 3.88
C MET A 137 -13.07 8.06 5.11
N GLU A 138 -12.58 8.61 6.22
CA GLU A 138 -12.36 7.89 7.48
C GLU A 138 -13.65 7.31 8.05
N SER A 139 -14.78 8.02 7.95
CA SER A 139 -16.08 7.53 8.40
C SER A 139 -16.61 6.38 7.56
N ASP A 140 -16.32 6.41 6.25
CA ASP A 140 -16.75 5.41 5.28
C ASP A 140 -15.75 4.22 5.23
N MET A 141 -14.58 4.29 5.89
CA MET A 141 -13.63 3.18 5.95
C MET A 141 -14.12 2.04 6.85
N THR A 142 -13.91 0.82 6.36
CA THR A 142 -14.09 -0.42 7.12
C THR A 142 -13.18 -0.39 8.34
N LYS A 143 -13.78 -0.54 9.52
CA LYS A 143 -13.07 -0.51 10.81
C LYS A 143 -12.28 -1.80 11.03
N SER A 144 -11.16 -1.71 11.76
CA SER A 144 -10.28 -2.87 12.01
C SER A 144 -11.00 -4.07 12.65
N ASN A 145 -11.99 -3.85 13.52
CA ASN A 145 -12.78 -4.93 14.12
C ASN A 145 -13.60 -5.70 13.07
N GLU A 146 -14.05 -5.05 12.00
CA GLU A 146 -14.79 -5.71 10.90
C GLU A 146 -13.87 -6.52 9.99
N LEU A 147 -12.56 -6.22 10.00
CA LEU A 147 -11.55 -6.94 9.23
C LEU A 147 -11.14 -8.27 9.86
N LEU A 148 -11.36 -8.45 11.17
CA LEU A 148 -10.98 -9.66 11.89
C LEU A 148 -11.56 -10.94 11.26
N LYS A 149 -12.75 -10.86 10.65
CA LYS A 149 -13.40 -11.99 9.97
C LYS A 149 -12.58 -12.56 8.80
N TYR A 150 -11.70 -11.77 8.20
CA TYR A 150 -10.82 -12.21 7.11
C TYR A 150 -9.56 -12.91 7.59
N TYR A 151 -9.29 -12.89 8.91
CA TYR A 151 -8.08 -13.45 9.51
C TYR A 151 -8.45 -14.50 10.57
N PRO A 152 -8.95 -15.69 10.18
CA PRO A 152 -9.34 -16.73 11.13
C PRO A 152 -8.20 -17.11 12.07
N ILE A 153 -8.56 -17.57 13.27
CA ILE A 153 -7.59 -18.18 14.20
C ILE A 153 -6.97 -19.41 13.54
N ASP A 154 -5.70 -19.64 13.83
CA ASP A 154 -4.83 -20.67 13.26
C ASP A 154 -4.41 -20.46 11.80
N ASP A 155 -4.93 -19.44 11.13
CA ASP A 155 -4.56 -19.14 9.75
C ASP A 155 -3.18 -18.49 9.65
N THR A 156 -2.54 -18.64 8.49
CA THR A 156 -1.21 -18.05 8.23
C THR A 156 -1.33 -16.82 7.35
N ILE A 157 -0.72 -15.73 7.79
CA ILE A 157 -0.82 -14.41 7.17
C ILE A 157 0.57 -13.82 6.98
N VAL A 158 0.63 -12.73 6.21
CA VAL A 158 1.82 -11.88 6.14
C VAL A 158 1.62 -10.65 7.00
N VAL A 159 2.64 -10.35 7.80
CA VAL A 159 2.75 -9.14 8.60
C VAL A 159 4.02 -8.39 8.25
N TYR A 160 4.08 -7.09 8.53
CA TYR A 160 5.27 -6.29 8.29
C TYR A 160 6.02 -6.07 9.59
N VAL A 161 7.29 -6.46 9.61
CA VAL A 161 8.19 -6.21 10.74
C VAL A 161 9.31 -5.29 10.30
N THR A 162 9.76 -4.43 11.21
CA THR A 162 10.88 -3.54 10.93
C THR A 162 12.20 -4.29 11.06
N VAL A 163 13.06 -4.15 10.06
CA VAL A 163 14.46 -4.59 10.10
C VAL A 163 15.38 -3.40 9.92
N THR A 164 16.59 -3.57 10.41
CA THR A 164 17.67 -2.59 10.37
C THR A 164 18.70 -3.03 9.35
N LYS A 165 18.94 -2.21 8.33
CA LYS A 165 19.89 -2.47 7.25
C LYS A 165 21.12 -1.60 7.43
N LYS A 166 22.30 -2.22 7.50
CA LYS A 166 23.57 -1.48 7.53
C LYS A 166 24.06 -1.20 6.11
N LYS A 167 24.21 0.10 5.79
CA LYS A 167 24.87 0.59 4.58
C LYS A 167 26.07 1.44 4.96
N PHE A 168 27.27 0.88 4.85
CA PHE A 168 28.54 1.59 5.10
C PHE A 168 28.51 2.40 6.42
N LEU A 169 28.32 3.73 6.36
CA LEU A 169 28.28 4.65 7.52
C LEU A 169 26.85 4.97 8.01
N LYS A 170 25.82 4.39 7.41
CA LYS A 170 24.41 4.66 7.74
C LYS A 170 23.67 3.38 8.06
N THR A 171 22.68 3.55 8.91
CA THR A 171 21.72 2.52 9.27
C THR A 171 20.35 2.99 8.80
N GLU A 172 19.67 2.16 8.02
CA GLU A 172 18.34 2.44 7.49
C GLU A 172 17.35 1.44 8.09
N LYS A 173 16.13 1.90 8.40
CA LYS A 173 15.03 1.00 8.74
C LYS A 173 14.25 0.67 7.47
N GLU A 174 13.92 -0.59 7.28
CA GLU A 174 13.02 -1.02 6.22
C GLU A 174 12.01 -2.03 6.77
N SER A 175 10.84 -2.11 6.15
CA SER A 175 9.83 -3.11 6.50
C SER A 175 10.02 -4.35 5.66
N VAL A 176 9.92 -5.53 6.27
CA VAL A 176 9.93 -6.82 5.55
C VAL A 176 8.67 -7.61 5.87
N ARG A 177 8.22 -8.39 4.88
CA ARG A 177 7.11 -9.32 5.01
C ARG A 177 7.58 -10.54 5.80
N ALA A 178 7.06 -10.69 7.01
CA ALA A 178 7.22 -11.88 7.82
C ALA A 178 5.95 -12.75 7.72
N ILE A 179 6.13 -14.06 7.82
CA ILE A 179 5.02 -15.02 7.90
C ILE A 179 4.66 -15.19 9.37
N ALA A 180 3.38 -15.08 9.70
CA ALA A 180 2.89 -15.22 11.06
C ALA A 180 1.61 -16.07 11.10
N LYS A 181 1.37 -16.72 12.24
CA LYS A 181 0.13 -17.46 12.53
C LYS A 181 -0.79 -16.62 13.41
N VAL A 182 -2.08 -16.54 13.08
CA VAL A 182 -3.08 -15.87 13.93
C VAL A 182 -3.35 -16.73 15.16
N ILE A 183 -3.14 -16.17 16.35
CA ILE A 183 -3.33 -16.87 17.63
C ILE A 183 -4.67 -16.54 18.26
N LYS A 184 -5.04 -15.25 18.29
CA LYS A 184 -6.35 -14.78 18.75
C LYS A 184 -6.64 -13.37 18.24
N HIS A 185 -7.88 -12.95 18.38
CA HIS A 185 -8.29 -11.56 18.21
C HIS A 185 -8.46 -10.92 19.58
N GLU A 186 -7.97 -9.70 19.75
CA GLU A 186 -8.07 -8.96 21.01
C GLU A 186 -8.13 -7.46 20.70
N ASN A 187 -9.11 -6.75 21.27
CA ASN A 187 -9.24 -5.28 21.13
C ASN A 187 -9.18 -4.75 19.68
N SER A 188 -9.81 -5.45 18.73
CA SER A 188 -9.77 -5.12 17.28
C SER A 188 -8.42 -5.34 16.59
N GLU A 189 -7.44 -5.93 17.29
CA GLU A 189 -6.14 -6.32 16.77
C GLU A 189 -6.04 -7.85 16.63
N LEU A 190 -5.05 -8.29 15.84
CA LEU A 190 -4.62 -9.68 15.77
C LEU A 190 -3.41 -9.86 16.69
N ILE A 191 -3.45 -10.88 17.54
CA ILE A 191 -2.24 -11.41 18.17
C ILE A 191 -1.73 -12.53 17.29
N VAL A 192 -0.51 -12.35 16.80
CA VAL A 192 0.11 -13.27 15.85
C VAL A 192 1.43 -13.78 16.37
N GLU A 193 1.75 -15.02 16.06
CA GLU A 193 3.06 -15.62 16.34
C GLU A 193 3.91 -15.61 15.07
N LEU A 194 5.08 -14.97 15.13
CA LEU A 194 5.99 -14.89 14.00
C LEU A 194 6.59 -16.27 13.70
N LEU A 195 6.33 -16.80 12.50
CA LEU A 195 6.86 -18.09 12.07
C LEU A 195 8.19 -17.95 11.33
N LYS A 196 8.29 -16.95 10.45
CA LYS A 196 9.46 -16.75 9.59
C LYS A 196 9.68 -15.28 9.28
N ILE A 197 10.90 -14.81 9.53
CA ILE A 197 11.34 -13.46 9.20
C ILE A 197 12.46 -13.57 8.16
N PRO A 198 12.23 -13.21 6.88
CA PRO A 198 13.25 -13.32 5.85
C PRO A 198 14.28 -12.19 5.97
N ILE A 199 15.34 -12.43 6.73
CA ILE A 199 16.45 -11.48 6.93
C ILE A 199 17.57 -11.75 5.91
N LYS A 200 18.06 -10.70 5.25
CA LYS A 200 19.22 -10.74 4.34
C LYS A 200 20.53 -10.49 5.11
N LYS A 201 21.69 -10.89 4.56
CA LYS A 201 23.03 -10.82 5.21
C LYS A 201 23.43 -9.47 5.85
N LYS A 202 22.87 -8.34 5.42
CA LYS A 202 23.16 -6.98 5.96
C LYS A 202 22.01 -6.40 6.79
N GLN A 203 21.01 -7.21 7.10
CA GLN A 203 19.85 -6.84 7.90
C GLN A 203 19.97 -7.47 9.30
N SER A 204 19.41 -6.80 10.29
CA SER A 204 19.21 -7.31 11.64
C SER A 204 17.83 -6.90 12.14
N THR A 205 17.28 -7.63 13.10
CA THR A 205 15.97 -7.30 13.68
C THR A 205 15.92 -7.67 15.15
N ASN A 206 15.01 -7.02 15.88
CA ASN A 206 14.74 -7.33 17.29
C ASN A 206 13.59 -8.34 17.44
N TYR A 207 13.06 -8.83 16.31
CA TYR A 207 12.00 -9.81 16.29
C TYR A 207 12.55 -11.24 16.17
N GLU A 208 11.89 -12.20 16.80
CA GLU A 208 12.29 -13.60 16.80
C GLU A 208 11.16 -14.52 16.32
N ALA A 209 11.51 -15.67 15.73
CA ALA A 209 10.51 -16.70 15.44
C ALA A 209 9.96 -17.27 16.76
N GLY A 210 8.64 -17.47 16.83
CA GLY A 210 7.90 -17.81 18.06
C GLY A 210 7.48 -16.59 18.88
N GLN A 211 7.97 -15.38 18.57
CA GLN A 211 7.53 -14.18 19.26
C GLN A 211 6.08 -13.85 18.90
N LYS A 212 5.29 -13.50 19.92
CA LYS A 212 3.93 -12.98 19.75
C LYS A 212 3.93 -11.46 19.68
N ILE A 213 3.22 -10.90 18.71
CA ILE A 213 3.07 -9.46 18.53
C ILE A 213 1.61 -9.11 18.24
N ASN A 214 1.23 -7.87 18.58
CA ASN A 214 -0.04 -7.30 18.19
C ASN A 214 0.13 -6.61 16.82
N VAL A 215 -0.82 -6.83 15.93
CA VAL A 215 -0.86 -6.17 14.62
C VAL A 215 -2.28 -5.73 14.30
N ASP A 216 -2.40 -4.56 13.66
CA ASP A 216 -3.67 -4.12 13.09
C ASP A 216 -3.97 -4.98 11.85
N PRO A 217 -5.16 -5.60 11.74
CA PRO A 217 -5.58 -6.35 10.56
C PRO A 217 -5.52 -5.50 9.28
N TYR A 218 -5.61 -4.17 9.38
CA TYR A 218 -5.46 -3.25 8.27
C TYR A 218 -4.07 -3.31 7.63
N TRP A 219 -3.01 -3.68 8.35
CA TRP A 219 -1.64 -3.78 7.82
C TRP A 219 -1.21 -5.20 7.46
N CYS A 220 -2.11 -6.18 7.55
CA CYS A 220 -1.80 -7.58 7.22
C CYS A 220 -2.13 -7.92 5.75
N GLU A 221 -1.51 -8.96 5.20
CA GLU A 221 -1.89 -9.54 3.92
C GLU A 221 -2.27 -11.02 4.09
N LEU A 222 -3.18 -11.47 3.24
CA LEU A 222 -3.71 -12.83 3.22
C LEU A 222 -2.82 -13.71 2.34
N ILE A 223 -2.47 -14.91 2.83
CA ILE A 223 -1.74 -15.89 2.02
C ILE A 223 -2.76 -16.70 1.21
N PRO A 224 -2.62 -16.75 -0.13
CA PRO A 224 -3.53 -17.50 -0.98
C PRO A 224 -3.44 -19.01 -0.70
N PRO A 225 -4.54 -19.76 -0.89
CA PRO A 225 -4.49 -21.21 -0.83
C PRO A 225 -3.55 -21.77 -1.92
N LYS A 226 -2.96 -22.93 -1.67
CA LYS A 226 -1.88 -23.52 -2.50
C LYS A 226 -2.18 -23.62 -4.00
N ASN A 227 -3.45 -23.77 -4.37
CA ASN A 227 -3.90 -23.93 -5.76
C ASN A 227 -4.49 -22.64 -6.35
N TRP A 228 -4.40 -21.52 -5.63
CA TRP A 228 -4.89 -20.25 -6.13
C TRP A 228 -4.07 -19.80 -7.33
N LYS A 229 -4.78 -19.31 -8.34
CA LYS A 229 -4.22 -18.63 -9.50
C LYS A 229 -5.14 -17.49 -9.85
N TRP A 230 -4.55 -16.35 -10.12
CA TRP A 230 -5.27 -15.25 -10.73
C TRP A 230 -5.32 -15.49 -12.26
N ASN A 231 -6.53 -15.45 -12.81
CA ASN A 231 -6.85 -15.82 -14.20
C ASN A 231 -6.67 -14.66 -15.15
#